data_AF-A0A850SNU9-F1
#
_entry.id   AF-A0A850SNU9-F1
#
_cell.length_a   1.000
_cell.length_b   1.000
_cell.length_c   1.000
_cell.angle_alpha   90.00
_cell.angle_beta   90.00
_cell.angle_gamma   90.00
#
_symmetry.space_group_name_H-M   'P 1'
#
loop_
_entity.id
_entity.type
_entity.pdbx_description
1 polymer ?
#
loop_
_entity_poly.entity_id
_entity_poly.type
_entity_poly.pdbx_seq_one_letter_code
_entity_poly.pdbx_strand_id
1 'polypeptide(L)'
;MAEHEHKDEPVLLTSPGRMARGIIIVAVTLAIGAAVVVTQFDNFFSQSAPVTRIQPETPPPPPPAAGVTRIAILAGSSVQGAPDYDPDDAQVPVGNKVVWENRDNVFHTATSGTGPEDAEMSVAFDTGLVNGGESSAEITIDADVGTTIPYFCQVHPYMTSQLTIVEAEEGGATGGSAEGPTLTILAGASAQGAPDYDPDPLTVSAGDVITVRNADNVFHTATSGAPSDADAGQAFDTDLMEAGATATIDTADLEPGEYDYFCLVHPYMVGKLQIE
;
A
#
# COMPACT_ATOMS: atom_id res chain seq x y z
N MET A 1 -30.22 -40.28 -64.49
CA MET A 1 -29.26 -39.25 -64.97
C MET A 1 -30.00 -37.92 -64.97
N ALA A 2 -29.31 -36.87 -64.50
CA ALA A 2 -29.54 -35.44 -64.74
C ALA A 2 -30.84 -34.82 -64.17
N GLU A 3 -30.87 -33.63 -63.57
CA GLU A 3 -29.87 -32.58 -63.32
C GLU A 3 -30.37 -31.74 -62.12
N HIS A 4 -29.45 -31.33 -61.22
CA HIS A 4 -29.74 -30.37 -60.16
C HIS A 4 -29.59 -28.96 -60.73
N GLU A 5 -30.69 -28.24 -60.90
CA GLU A 5 -30.69 -26.83 -61.32
C GLU A 5 -30.50 -25.94 -60.07
N HIS A 6 -29.33 -25.32 -59.96
CA HIS A 6 -29.05 -24.33 -58.92
C HIS A 6 -29.76 -23.03 -59.32
N LYS A 7 -30.84 -22.68 -58.62
CA LYS A 7 -31.50 -21.37 -58.78
C LYS A 7 -30.58 -20.29 -58.20
N ASP A 8 -30.13 -19.39 -59.06
CA ASP A 8 -29.43 -18.17 -58.66
C ASP A 8 -30.32 -17.31 -57.75
N GLU A 9 -29.86 -17.03 -56.53
CA GLU A 9 -30.54 -16.10 -55.63
C GLU A 9 -30.40 -14.66 -56.16
N PRO A 10 -31.47 -13.84 -56.13
CA PRO A 10 -31.39 -12.47 -56.61
C PRO A 10 -30.50 -11.63 -55.69
N VAL A 11 -29.40 -11.10 -56.25
CA VAL A 11 -28.55 -10.11 -55.59
C VAL A 11 -29.40 -8.88 -55.25
N LEU A 12 -29.68 -8.68 -53.96
CA LEU A 12 -30.38 -7.51 -53.45
C LEU A 12 -29.51 -6.26 -53.61
N LEU A 13 -29.57 -5.62 -54.77
CA LEU A 13 -28.94 -4.33 -55.01
C LEU A 13 -29.65 -3.25 -54.19
N THR A 14 -28.89 -2.58 -53.32
CA THR A 14 -29.41 -1.50 -52.47
C THR A 14 -29.86 -0.33 -53.35
N SER A 15 -31.00 0.28 -53.00
CA SER A 15 -31.51 1.41 -53.79
C SER A 15 -30.57 2.62 -53.68
N PRO A 16 -30.46 3.48 -54.72
CA PRO A 16 -29.57 4.64 -54.70
C PRO A 16 -29.77 5.56 -53.48
N GLY A 17 -31.02 5.72 -53.01
CA GLY A 17 -31.33 6.50 -51.81
C GLY A 17 -30.88 5.84 -50.50
N ARG A 18 -30.86 4.49 -50.43
CA ARG A 18 -30.32 3.75 -49.27
C ARG A 18 -28.79 3.77 -49.25
N MET A 19 -28.16 3.66 -50.42
CA MET A 19 -26.71 3.79 -50.56
C MET A 19 -26.22 5.20 -50.17
N ALA A 20 -26.90 6.26 -50.63
CA ALA A 20 -26.56 7.63 -50.27
C ALA A 20 -26.67 7.90 -48.76
N ARG A 21 -27.70 7.36 -48.09
CA ARG A 21 -27.84 7.45 -46.61
C ARG A 21 -26.72 6.71 -45.89
N GLY A 22 -26.31 5.54 -46.37
CA GLY A 22 -25.17 4.80 -45.83
C GLY A 22 -23.85 5.58 -45.96
N ILE A 23 -23.59 6.17 -47.12
CA ILE A 23 -22.39 6.99 -47.37
C ILE A 23 -22.37 8.23 -46.45
N ILE A 24 -23.51 8.91 -46.26
CA ILE A 24 -23.61 10.07 -45.36
C ILE A 24 -23.29 9.67 -43.92
N ILE A 25 -23.82 8.55 -43.43
CA ILE A 25 -23.54 8.07 -42.06
C ILE A 25 -22.04 7.81 -41.88
N VAL A 26 -21.42 7.09 -42.82
CA VAL A 26 -19.98 6.80 -42.79
C VAL A 26 -19.15 8.09 -42.81
N ALA A 27 -19.50 9.05 -43.69
CA ALA A 27 -18.81 10.32 -43.79
C ALA A 27 -18.93 11.16 -42.49
N VAL A 28 -20.11 11.19 -41.88
CA VAL A 28 -20.32 11.89 -40.60
C VAL A 28 -19.55 11.22 -39.47
N THR A 29 -19.55 9.90 -39.38
CA THR A 29 -18.76 9.18 -38.36
C THR A 29 -17.26 9.40 -38.50
N LEU A 30 -16.74 9.43 -39.73
CA LEU A 30 -15.33 9.71 -39.98
C LEU A 30 -14.98 11.17 -39.65
N ALA A 31 -15.86 12.12 -39.95
CA ALA A 31 -15.65 13.52 -39.62
C ALA A 31 -15.65 13.78 -38.10
N ILE A 32 -16.55 13.14 -37.34
CA ILE A 32 -16.59 13.23 -35.88
C ILE A 32 -15.34 12.58 -35.28
N GLY A 33 -14.97 11.37 -35.74
CA GLY A 33 -13.75 10.69 -35.30
C GLY A 33 -12.50 11.53 -35.54
N ALA A 34 -12.37 12.14 -36.72
CA ALA A 34 -11.25 13.04 -37.04
C ALA A 34 -11.24 14.29 -36.15
N ALA A 35 -12.39 14.90 -35.87
CA ALA A 35 -12.47 16.06 -34.99
C ALA A 35 -12.07 15.74 -33.53
N VAL A 36 -12.48 14.59 -33.00
CA VAL A 36 -12.07 14.11 -31.67
C VAL A 36 -10.58 13.85 -31.62
N VAL A 37 -10.03 13.15 -32.63
CA VAL A 37 -8.59 12.85 -32.69
C VAL A 37 -7.77 14.13 -32.79
N VAL A 38 -8.16 15.11 -33.61
CA VAL A 38 -7.41 16.36 -33.79
C VAL A 38 -7.49 17.27 -32.56
N THR A 39 -8.65 17.35 -31.90
CA THR A 39 -8.82 18.23 -30.71
C THR A 39 -8.23 17.63 -29.43
N GLN A 40 -8.08 16.32 -29.36
CA GLN A 40 -7.50 15.62 -28.21
C GLN A 40 -6.06 15.16 -28.45
N PHE A 41 -5.49 15.41 -29.63
CA PHE A 41 -4.15 14.96 -30.00
C PHE A 41 -3.09 15.51 -29.04
N ASP A 42 -3.15 16.81 -28.73
CA ASP A 42 -2.18 17.47 -27.83
C ASP A 42 -2.27 16.92 -26.40
N ASN A 43 -3.48 16.56 -25.93
CA ASN A 43 -3.68 15.89 -24.64
C ASN A 43 -3.07 14.48 -24.62
N PHE A 44 -3.19 13.74 -25.72
CA PHE A 44 -2.66 12.37 -25.85
C PHE A 44 -1.13 12.33 -25.86
N PHE A 45 -0.46 13.37 -26.39
CA PHE A 45 1.01 13.48 -26.34
C PHE A 45 1.54 14.12 -25.05
N SER A 46 0.76 15.01 -24.42
CA SER A 46 1.19 15.70 -23.20
C SER A 46 0.96 14.87 -21.94
N GLN A 47 0.00 13.93 -21.96
CA GLN A 47 -0.23 12.96 -20.90
C GLN A 47 0.38 11.63 -21.34
N SER A 48 1.67 11.45 -21.07
CA SER A 48 2.28 10.12 -21.18
C SER A 48 1.47 9.16 -20.30
N ALA A 49 1.08 8.01 -20.85
CA ALA A 49 0.57 6.92 -20.01
C ALA A 49 1.55 6.70 -18.84
N PRO A 50 1.08 6.41 -17.61
CA PRO A 50 1.99 6.09 -16.52
C PRO A 50 2.90 4.99 -17.03
N VAL A 51 4.19 5.33 -17.19
CA VAL A 51 5.18 4.32 -17.51
C VAL A 51 5.22 3.49 -16.24
N THR A 52 4.62 2.29 -16.29
CA THR A 52 4.98 1.22 -15.38
C THR A 52 6.45 0.93 -15.67
N ARG A 53 7.32 1.74 -15.08
CA ARG A 53 8.71 1.37 -14.93
C ARG A 53 8.63 0.17 -14.01
N ILE A 54 8.97 -0.99 -14.54
CA ILE A 54 9.31 -2.13 -13.70
C ILE A 54 10.57 -1.68 -12.97
N GLN A 55 10.37 -1.01 -11.84
CA GLN A 55 11.43 -0.81 -10.85
C GLN A 55 11.80 -2.22 -10.44
N PRO A 56 13.07 -2.64 -10.61
CA PRO A 56 13.52 -3.85 -9.95
C PRO A 56 13.14 -3.69 -8.49
N GLU A 57 12.33 -4.61 -7.96
CA GLU A 57 12.09 -4.73 -6.52
C GLU A 57 13.47 -4.74 -5.87
N THR A 58 13.83 -3.65 -5.20
CA THR A 58 14.98 -3.63 -4.31
C THR A 58 14.72 -4.77 -3.32
N PRO A 59 15.70 -5.63 -3.02
CA PRO A 59 15.50 -6.69 -2.04
C PRO A 59 14.85 -6.11 -0.79
N PRO A 60 13.85 -6.77 -0.20
CA PRO A 60 13.25 -6.28 1.04
C PRO A 60 14.38 -5.98 2.02
N PRO A 61 14.34 -4.81 2.70
CA PRO A 61 15.36 -4.46 3.67
C PRO A 61 15.54 -5.65 4.63
N PRO A 62 16.78 -5.92 5.08
CA PRO A 62 17.02 -7.02 6.01
C PRO A 62 16.02 -6.93 7.18
N PRO A 63 15.54 -8.09 7.69
CA PRO A 63 14.66 -8.13 8.85
C PRO A 63 15.22 -7.21 9.95
N PRO A 64 14.38 -6.44 10.67
CA PRO A 64 14.87 -5.50 11.66
C PRO A 64 15.82 -6.19 12.62
N ALA A 65 17.05 -5.68 12.72
CA ALA A 65 17.90 -6.01 13.84
C ALA A 65 17.20 -5.52 15.11
N ALA A 66 17.22 -6.31 16.19
CA ALA A 66 16.79 -5.84 17.50
C ALA A 66 17.48 -4.50 17.82
N GLY A 67 16.69 -3.48 18.20
CA GLY A 67 17.20 -2.13 18.48
C GLY A 67 17.06 -1.10 17.35
N VAL A 68 16.09 -1.26 16.44
CA VAL A 68 15.78 -0.27 15.40
C VAL A 68 14.31 0.19 15.49
N THR A 69 14.08 1.50 15.54
CA THR A 69 12.76 2.15 15.42
C THR A 69 12.55 2.59 13.96
N ARG A 70 11.39 2.31 13.37
CA ARG A 70 11.07 2.67 11.98
C ARG A 70 9.99 3.74 11.93
N ILE A 71 10.17 4.69 11.02
CA ILE A 71 9.21 5.77 10.76
C ILE A 71 8.89 5.75 9.26
N ALA A 72 7.62 5.67 8.90
CA ALA A 72 7.21 5.74 7.50
C ALA A 72 7.12 7.20 7.04
N ILE A 73 7.50 7.44 5.79
CA ILE A 73 7.07 8.61 5.02
C ILE A 73 5.94 8.12 4.12
N LEU A 74 4.73 8.59 4.35
CA LEU A 74 3.51 8.04 3.78
C LEU A 74 3.36 8.32 2.27
N ALA A 75 2.51 7.55 1.61
CA ALA A 75 2.18 7.80 0.22
C ALA A 75 1.40 9.13 0.11
N GLY A 76 1.85 10.03 -0.75
CA GLY A 76 1.23 11.34 -0.94
C GLY A 76 1.69 12.42 0.04
N SER A 77 2.73 12.19 0.85
CA SER A 77 3.29 13.20 1.76
C SER A 77 3.80 14.46 1.05
N SER A 78 4.09 14.36 -0.25
CA SER A 78 4.40 15.51 -1.12
C SER A 78 3.20 16.44 -1.40
N VAL A 79 2.00 16.14 -0.88
CA VAL A 79 0.82 17.00 -0.94
C VAL A 79 0.64 17.72 0.39
N GLN A 80 0.70 19.05 0.37
CA GLN A 80 0.53 19.84 1.57
C GLN A 80 -0.82 19.59 2.26
N GLY A 81 -0.77 19.21 3.55
CA GLY A 81 -1.93 18.89 4.37
C GLY A 81 -2.37 17.42 4.31
N ALA A 82 -1.70 16.58 3.53
CA ALA A 82 -1.82 15.13 3.66
C ALA A 82 -1.02 14.64 4.90
N PRO A 83 -1.39 13.49 5.50
CA PRO A 83 -0.53 12.80 6.47
C PRO A 83 0.86 12.57 5.89
N ASP A 84 1.91 12.79 6.69
CA ASP A 84 3.29 12.86 6.18
C ASP A 84 4.21 11.76 6.73
N TYR A 85 4.46 11.74 8.02
CA TYR A 85 5.23 10.74 8.75
C TYR A 85 4.30 9.88 9.60
N ASP A 86 4.68 8.63 9.84
CA ASP A 86 3.95 7.77 10.76
C ASP A 86 4.94 6.91 11.57
N PRO A 87 4.84 6.91 12.91
CA PRO A 87 3.95 7.74 13.73
C PRO A 87 4.30 9.24 13.71
N ASP A 88 3.29 10.09 13.90
CA ASP A 88 3.46 11.55 14.05
C ASP A 88 4.28 11.93 15.31
N ASP A 89 4.26 11.09 16.34
CA ASP A 89 5.04 11.21 17.59
C ASP A 89 5.74 9.88 17.91
N ALA A 90 6.92 9.68 17.32
CA ALA A 90 7.65 8.42 17.43
C ALA A 90 8.30 8.26 18.80
N GLN A 91 8.02 7.15 19.49
CA GLN A 91 8.71 6.80 20.74
C GLN A 91 9.96 5.97 20.41
N VAL A 92 11.15 6.48 20.73
CA VAL A 92 12.44 5.86 20.41
C VAL A 92 13.13 5.43 21.72
N PRO A 93 13.16 4.14 22.06
CA PRO A 93 13.93 3.65 23.20
C PRO A 93 15.39 4.08 23.12
N VAL A 94 15.95 4.56 24.23
CA VAL A 94 17.35 4.99 24.28
C VAL A 94 18.29 3.88 23.83
N GLY A 95 19.20 4.20 22.91
CA GLY A 95 20.13 3.24 22.31
C GLY A 95 19.61 2.57 21.02
N ASN A 96 18.33 2.72 20.68
CA ASN A 96 17.85 2.31 19.36
C ASN A 96 18.44 3.19 18.24
N LYS A 97 18.57 2.59 17.06
CA LYS A 97 18.75 3.31 15.80
C LYS A 97 17.38 3.64 15.21
N VAL A 98 17.31 4.64 14.32
CA VAL A 98 16.09 5.06 13.64
C VAL A 98 16.27 4.96 12.13
N VAL A 99 15.25 4.46 11.43
CA VAL A 99 15.21 4.35 9.97
C VAL A 99 13.92 4.97 9.46
N TRP A 100 14.02 5.81 8.43
CA TRP A 100 12.86 6.35 7.71
C TRP A 100 12.63 5.56 6.43
N GLU A 101 11.41 5.07 6.21
CA GLU A 101 11.00 4.34 5.02
C GLU A 101 10.16 5.21 4.12
N ASN A 102 10.65 5.50 2.92
CA ASN A 102 9.89 6.29 1.99
C ASN A 102 8.89 5.43 1.20
N ARG A 103 7.62 5.48 1.61
CA ARG A 103 6.48 4.82 0.94
C ARG A 103 5.80 5.74 -0.08
N ASP A 104 6.24 6.98 -0.21
CA ASP A 104 5.89 7.85 -1.33
C ASP A 104 6.69 7.47 -2.59
N ASN A 105 6.27 7.97 -3.74
CA ASN A 105 7.04 7.91 -4.99
C ASN A 105 7.95 9.13 -5.20
N VAL A 106 7.78 10.18 -4.38
CA VAL A 106 8.62 11.38 -4.35
C VAL A 106 9.74 11.19 -3.34
N PHE A 107 10.94 11.74 -3.61
CA PHE A 107 12.01 11.73 -2.62
C PHE A 107 11.71 12.68 -1.46
N HIS A 108 12.15 12.31 -0.26
CA HIS A 108 11.91 13.07 0.97
C HIS A 108 13.16 13.07 1.85
N THR A 109 13.16 13.85 2.92
CA THR A 109 14.15 13.79 4.01
C THR A 109 13.41 13.71 5.33
N ALA A 110 14.08 13.29 6.39
CA ALA A 110 13.73 13.61 7.76
C ALA A 110 14.93 14.29 8.42
N THR A 111 14.74 15.53 8.84
CA THR A 111 15.82 16.40 9.30
C THR A 111 15.40 17.08 10.59
N SER A 112 16.19 16.90 11.65
CA SER A 112 15.87 17.47 12.97
C SER A 112 15.78 19.00 12.91
N GLY A 113 14.88 19.56 13.70
CA GLY A 113 14.58 20.99 13.75
C GLY A 113 13.13 21.29 13.38
N THR A 114 12.77 22.56 13.50
CA THR A 114 11.41 23.07 13.25
C THR A 114 11.24 23.71 11.87
N GLY A 115 12.28 23.69 11.04
CA GLY A 115 12.25 24.24 9.70
C GLY A 115 13.61 24.79 9.23
N PRO A 116 13.67 25.36 8.01
CA PRO A 116 14.92 25.80 7.38
C PRO A 116 15.58 27.03 8.03
N GLU A 117 14.87 27.74 8.91
CA GLU A 117 15.41 28.88 9.65
C GLU A 117 15.87 28.51 11.08
N ASP A 118 15.68 27.26 11.48
CA ASP A 118 16.07 26.77 12.80
C ASP A 118 17.60 26.68 12.91
N ALA A 119 18.16 27.31 13.94
CA ALA A 119 19.61 27.28 14.19
C ALA A 119 20.11 25.88 14.58
N GLU A 120 19.21 25.03 15.11
CA GLU A 120 19.48 23.65 15.48
C GLU A 120 19.08 22.66 14.37
N MET A 121 18.77 23.15 13.17
CA MET A 121 18.47 22.30 12.01
C MET A 121 19.62 21.33 11.74
N SER A 122 19.28 20.05 11.54
CA SER A 122 20.22 18.96 11.24
C SER A 122 21.25 18.67 12.36
N VAL A 123 21.15 19.31 13.54
CA VAL A 123 22.10 19.08 14.63
C VAL A 123 21.93 17.70 15.25
N ALA A 124 20.69 17.25 15.49
CA ALA A 124 20.44 15.95 16.09
C ALA A 124 20.50 14.81 15.06
N PHE A 125 19.90 15.01 13.88
CA PHE A 125 20.01 14.07 12.77
C PHE A 125 19.58 14.68 11.42
N ASP A 126 20.05 14.06 10.33
CA ASP A 126 19.54 14.26 8.97
C ASP A 126 19.67 12.95 8.17
N THR A 127 18.58 12.50 7.56
CA THR A 127 18.60 11.32 6.68
C THR A 127 19.31 11.60 5.36
N GLY A 128 19.42 12.87 4.95
CA GLY A 128 19.62 13.22 3.55
C GLY A 128 18.41 12.77 2.70
N LEU A 129 18.60 12.72 1.38
CA LEU A 129 17.56 12.31 0.44
C LEU A 129 17.29 10.80 0.53
N VAL A 130 16.03 10.45 0.74
CA VAL A 130 15.49 9.09 0.67
C VAL A 130 14.60 9.00 -0.56
N ASN A 131 14.98 8.19 -1.56
CA ASN A 131 14.16 8.06 -2.77
C ASN A 131 12.87 7.27 -2.49
N GLY A 132 11.87 7.43 -3.33
CA GLY A 132 10.62 6.68 -3.21
C GLY A 132 10.87 5.17 -3.30
N GLY A 133 10.27 4.42 -2.37
CA GLY A 133 10.46 2.98 -2.20
C GLY A 133 11.78 2.56 -1.52
N GLU A 134 12.60 3.51 -1.06
CA GLU A 134 13.86 3.23 -0.33
C GLU A 134 13.74 3.58 1.16
N SER A 135 14.72 3.12 1.94
CA SER A 135 14.88 3.49 3.35
C SER A 135 16.13 4.35 3.54
N SER A 136 16.13 5.20 4.57
CA SER A 136 17.33 5.88 5.04
C SER A 136 18.37 4.88 5.56
N ALA A 137 19.59 5.36 5.80
CA ALA A 137 20.51 4.64 6.67
C ALA A 137 19.95 4.55 8.10
N GLU A 138 20.43 3.59 8.88
CA GLU A 138 20.16 3.54 10.32
C GLU A 138 20.91 4.66 11.06
N ILE A 139 20.16 5.55 11.71
CA ILE A 139 20.70 6.73 12.40
C ILE A 139 20.64 6.51 13.90
N THR A 140 21.74 6.76 14.60
CA THR A 140 21.72 6.81 16.07
C THR A 140 21.30 8.20 16.52
N ILE A 141 20.35 8.28 17.45
CA ILE A 141 19.94 9.54 18.06
C ILE A 141 20.63 9.67 19.42
N ASP A 142 21.58 10.62 19.53
CA ASP A 142 22.33 10.88 20.76
C ASP A 142 21.61 11.94 21.61
N ALA A 143 20.64 11.49 22.40
CA ALA A 143 19.85 12.35 23.28
C ALA A 143 19.40 11.59 24.54
N ASP A 144 19.20 12.34 25.62
CA ASP A 144 18.75 11.79 26.91
C ASP A 144 17.28 11.37 26.85
N VAL A 145 16.91 10.38 27.66
CA VAL A 145 15.51 9.99 27.89
C VAL A 145 14.66 11.20 28.27
N GLY A 146 13.47 11.30 27.67
CA GLY A 146 12.53 12.42 27.80
C GLY A 146 12.78 13.55 26.80
N THR A 147 13.84 13.48 25.99
CA THR A 147 14.09 14.49 24.96
C THR A 147 13.13 14.30 23.78
N THR A 148 12.33 15.33 23.48
CA THR A 148 11.54 15.41 22.24
C THR A 148 12.29 16.23 21.20
N ILE A 149 12.45 15.66 20.01
CA ILE A 149 13.17 16.25 18.88
C ILE A 149 12.16 16.42 17.73
N PRO A 150 11.75 17.67 17.40
CA PRO A 150 10.97 17.92 16.20
C PRO A 150 11.84 17.69 14.97
N TYR A 151 11.22 17.30 13.86
CA TYR A 151 11.88 17.16 12.57
C TYR A 151 10.92 17.44 11.42
N PHE A 152 11.49 17.70 10.24
CA PHE A 152 10.73 18.06 9.06
C PHE A 152 11.38 17.56 7.77
N CYS A 153 10.64 17.61 6.66
CA CYS A 153 11.19 17.35 5.33
C CYS A 153 11.77 18.65 4.73
N GLN A 154 13.05 18.66 4.37
CA GLN A 154 13.72 19.87 3.84
C GLN A 154 13.12 20.33 2.50
N VAL A 155 12.71 19.39 1.65
CA VAL A 155 12.17 19.68 0.31
C VAL A 155 10.67 19.96 0.33
N HIS A 156 10.00 19.53 1.40
CA HIS A 156 8.58 19.79 1.68
C HIS A 156 8.42 20.30 3.13
N PRO A 157 8.78 21.56 3.45
CA PRO A 157 8.91 22.02 4.85
C PRO A 157 7.65 21.99 5.71
N TYR A 158 6.49 21.76 5.10
CA TYR A 158 5.23 21.56 5.81
C TYR A 158 5.09 20.14 6.37
N MET A 159 5.93 19.18 5.93
CA MET A 159 5.94 17.84 6.51
C MET A 159 6.67 17.89 7.84
N THR A 160 5.96 17.73 8.95
CA THR A 160 6.52 17.95 10.29
C THR A 160 6.06 16.88 11.25
N SER A 161 6.99 16.34 12.04
CA SER A 161 6.70 15.36 13.06
C SER A 161 7.71 15.52 14.21
N GLN A 162 7.61 14.70 15.24
CA GLN A 162 8.56 14.66 16.34
C GLN A 162 8.86 13.22 16.74
N LEU A 163 10.00 13.04 17.39
CA LEU A 163 10.33 11.81 18.10
C LEU A 163 10.70 12.11 19.55
N THR A 164 10.39 11.21 20.46
CA THR A 164 10.73 11.31 21.88
C THR A 164 11.59 10.13 22.29
N ILE A 165 12.72 10.41 22.91
CA ILE A 165 13.56 9.36 23.50
C ILE A 165 12.89 8.84 24.76
N VAL A 166 12.65 7.54 24.85
CA VAL A 166 12.04 6.89 26.02
C VAL A 166 13.02 5.93 26.68
N GLU A 167 12.72 5.50 27.91
CA GLU A 167 13.54 4.51 28.60
C GLU A 167 13.63 3.22 27.76
N ALA A 168 14.80 2.60 27.79
CA ALA A 168 14.95 1.24 27.30
C ALA A 168 14.34 0.32 28.35
N GLU A 169 13.20 -0.28 28.04
CA GLU A 169 12.54 -1.23 28.95
C GLU A 169 13.45 -2.45 29.21
N GLU A 170 13.75 -2.75 30.48
CA GLU A 170 14.32 -4.04 30.89
C GLU A 170 13.25 -5.12 30.73
N GLY A 171 13.17 -5.71 29.53
CA GLY A 171 12.38 -6.92 29.28
C GLY A 171 10.87 -6.72 29.40
N GLY A 172 10.29 -6.05 28.41
CA GLY A 172 8.85 -5.94 28.23
C GLY A 172 8.54 -5.01 27.08
N ALA A 173 8.29 -5.56 25.90
CA ALA A 173 7.95 -4.79 24.72
C ALA A 173 6.60 -4.09 24.91
N THR A 174 6.62 -2.81 25.23
CA THR A 174 5.49 -1.89 24.99
C THR A 174 6.02 -0.65 24.30
N GLY A 175 6.33 -0.79 23.01
CA GLY A 175 6.71 0.30 22.13
C GLY A 175 5.65 0.47 21.05
N GLY A 176 5.10 1.69 20.95
CA GLY A 176 4.42 2.12 19.74
C GLY A 176 5.38 1.99 18.55
N SER A 177 4.96 1.17 17.58
CA SER A 177 5.63 0.85 16.31
C SER A 177 7.07 0.31 16.42
N ALA A 178 7.24 -0.75 17.25
CA ALA A 178 7.92 -1.91 16.71
C ALA A 178 6.97 -2.51 15.67
N GLU A 179 7.44 -2.81 14.46
CA GLU A 179 6.61 -3.59 13.54
C GLU A 179 6.37 -4.94 14.23
N GLY A 180 5.19 -5.07 14.84
CA GLY A 180 4.68 -6.34 15.31
C GLY A 180 4.60 -7.31 14.13
N PRO A 181 4.29 -8.59 14.39
CA PRO A 181 4.05 -9.53 13.31
C PRO A 181 3.10 -8.94 12.26
N THR A 182 3.56 -8.79 11.01
CA THR A 182 2.76 -8.27 9.91
C THR A 182 2.15 -9.43 9.14
N LEU A 183 0.84 -9.38 8.95
CA LEU A 183 0.10 -10.22 8.01
C LEU A 183 -0.25 -9.41 6.76
N THR A 184 0.24 -9.84 5.61
CA THR A 184 -0.05 -9.17 4.33
C THR A 184 -1.08 -9.96 3.54
N ILE A 185 -2.14 -9.29 3.11
CA ILE A 185 -3.03 -9.77 2.06
C ILE A 185 -2.36 -9.41 0.73
N LEU A 186 -1.98 -10.42 -0.04
CA LEU A 186 -1.09 -10.26 -1.19
C LEU A 186 -1.78 -9.60 -2.38
N ALA A 187 -0.99 -8.92 -3.22
CA ALA A 187 -1.47 -8.39 -4.48
C ALA A 187 -1.99 -9.52 -5.39
N GLY A 188 -3.25 -9.42 -5.83
CA GLY A 188 -3.91 -10.46 -6.63
C GLY A 188 -4.51 -11.62 -5.84
N ALA A 189 -4.54 -11.56 -4.50
CA ALA A 189 -5.16 -12.57 -3.63
C ALA A 189 -6.64 -12.81 -3.94
N SER A 190 -7.33 -11.80 -4.50
CA SER A 190 -8.69 -11.95 -5.01
C SER A 190 -8.85 -12.92 -6.17
N ALA A 191 -7.78 -13.35 -6.86
CA ALA A 191 -7.87 -14.39 -7.88
C ALA A 191 -7.83 -15.79 -7.22
N GLN A 192 -8.92 -16.56 -7.36
CA GLN A 192 -8.97 -17.91 -6.78
C GLN A 192 -7.80 -18.80 -7.22
N GLY A 193 -7.05 -19.31 -6.25
CA GLY A 193 -5.86 -20.15 -6.47
C GLY A 193 -4.55 -19.38 -6.60
N ALA A 194 -4.56 -18.04 -6.49
CA ALA A 194 -3.37 -17.26 -6.20
C ALA A 194 -2.95 -17.45 -4.73
N PRO A 195 -1.73 -17.05 -4.34
CA PRO A 195 -1.37 -16.89 -2.93
C PRO A 195 -2.20 -15.78 -2.26
N ASP A 196 -2.65 -16.01 -1.02
CA ASP A 196 -3.65 -15.17 -0.36
C ASP A 196 -3.04 -14.27 0.72
N TYR A 197 -2.65 -14.87 1.85
CA TYR A 197 -2.05 -14.23 3.01
C TYR A 197 -0.57 -14.62 3.12
N ASP A 198 0.27 -13.71 3.61
CA ASP A 198 1.68 -13.97 3.89
C ASP A 198 2.15 -13.22 5.14
N PRO A 199 2.84 -13.87 6.08
CA PRO A 199 3.13 -15.30 6.10
C PRO A 199 1.89 -16.16 6.37
N ASP A 200 1.90 -17.39 5.87
CA ASP A 200 0.89 -18.42 6.18
C ASP A 200 1.58 -19.79 6.42
N PRO A 201 1.67 -20.28 7.67
CA PRO A 201 1.12 -19.67 8.89
C PRO A 201 1.91 -18.45 9.36
N LEU A 202 1.22 -17.50 10.00
CA LEU A 202 1.85 -16.48 10.84
C LEU A 202 2.01 -17.02 12.26
N THR A 203 3.20 -16.89 12.87
CA THR A 203 3.46 -17.30 14.26
C THR A 203 3.81 -16.10 15.12
N VAL A 204 3.14 -15.96 16.26
CA VAL A 204 3.23 -14.81 17.18
C VAL A 204 3.22 -15.29 18.63
N SER A 205 3.66 -14.44 19.57
CA SER A 205 3.50 -14.70 21.00
C SER A 205 2.16 -14.14 21.49
N ALA A 206 1.56 -14.77 22.51
CA ALA A 206 0.38 -14.21 23.16
C ALA A 206 0.65 -12.78 23.69
N GLY A 207 -0.23 -11.83 23.36
CA GLY A 207 -0.06 -10.41 23.68
C GLY A 207 0.56 -9.57 22.57
N ASP A 208 1.01 -10.18 21.47
CA ASP A 208 1.41 -9.46 20.27
C ASP A 208 0.20 -8.76 19.62
N VAL A 209 0.44 -7.58 19.03
CA VAL A 209 -0.52 -6.93 18.14
C VAL A 209 -0.07 -7.14 16.71
N ILE A 210 -0.86 -7.89 15.95
CA ILE A 210 -0.60 -8.19 14.54
C ILE A 210 -1.08 -7.01 13.71
N THR A 211 -0.24 -6.53 12.79
CA THR A 211 -0.68 -5.56 11.77
C THR A 211 -1.09 -6.31 10.51
N VAL A 212 -2.35 -6.17 10.10
CA VAL A 212 -2.83 -6.69 8.82
C VAL A 212 -2.73 -5.59 7.78
N ARG A 213 -2.14 -5.87 6.61
CA ARG A 213 -2.03 -4.93 5.49
C ARG A 213 -2.71 -5.50 4.26
N ASN A 214 -3.60 -4.73 3.65
CA ASN A 214 -4.16 -5.07 2.35
C ASN A 214 -3.26 -4.53 1.21
N ALA A 215 -2.41 -5.39 0.64
CA ALA A 215 -1.60 -5.04 -0.54
C ALA A 215 -2.31 -5.36 -1.87
N ASP A 216 -3.51 -5.95 -1.84
CA ASP A 216 -4.35 -6.12 -3.02
C ASP A 216 -5.07 -4.80 -3.39
N ASN A 217 -5.60 -4.77 -4.61
CA ASN A 217 -6.34 -3.63 -5.15
C ASN A 217 -7.86 -3.73 -4.94
N VAL A 218 -8.32 -4.74 -4.20
CA VAL A 218 -9.73 -4.95 -3.85
C VAL A 218 -9.89 -5.14 -2.34
N PHE A 219 -11.14 -5.04 -1.87
CA PHE A 219 -11.44 -5.13 -0.44
C PHE A 219 -11.29 -6.55 0.08
N HIS A 220 -10.77 -6.69 1.30
CA HIS A 220 -10.54 -7.96 1.96
C HIS A 220 -10.77 -7.89 3.46
N THR A 221 -10.78 -9.05 4.13
CA THR A 221 -10.78 -9.18 5.59
C THR A 221 -9.76 -10.24 6.02
N ALA A 222 -9.39 -10.27 7.29
CA ALA A 222 -8.90 -11.46 7.98
C ALA A 222 -9.85 -11.76 9.15
N THR A 223 -10.66 -12.81 9.00
CA THR A 223 -11.75 -13.14 9.90
C THR A 223 -11.57 -14.55 10.42
N SER A 224 -11.46 -14.72 11.73
CA SER A 224 -11.26 -16.03 12.38
C SER A 224 -12.34 -17.06 12.05
N GLY A 225 -11.98 -18.35 12.04
CA GLY A 225 -12.84 -19.49 11.73
C GLY A 225 -12.88 -19.85 10.25
N ALA A 226 -13.93 -20.56 9.84
CA ALA A 226 -14.24 -20.90 8.46
C ALA A 226 -15.61 -20.35 8.02
N PRO A 227 -15.89 -20.24 6.70
CA PRO A 227 -17.13 -19.66 6.20
C PRO A 227 -18.44 -20.32 6.69
N SER A 228 -18.35 -21.58 7.13
CA SER A 228 -19.50 -22.35 7.64
C SER A 228 -19.69 -22.30 9.15
N ASP A 229 -18.74 -21.69 9.88
CA ASP A 229 -18.71 -21.73 11.33
C ASP A 229 -19.71 -20.74 11.91
N ALA A 230 -20.47 -21.17 12.91
CA ALA A 230 -21.48 -20.32 13.55
C ALA A 230 -20.85 -19.19 14.39
N ASP A 231 -19.57 -19.36 14.71
CA ASP A 231 -18.71 -18.48 15.51
C ASP A 231 -17.58 -17.83 14.70
N ALA A 232 -17.68 -17.84 13.37
CA ALA A 232 -16.77 -17.08 12.51
C ALA A 232 -16.68 -15.60 12.95
N GLY A 233 -15.46 -15.08 13.03
CA GLY A 233 -15.15 -13.71 13.44
C GLY A 233 -15.18 -13.46 14.95
N GLN A 234 -15.57 -14.43 15.79
CA GLN A 234 -15.67 -14.19 17.24
C GLN A 234 -14.33 -14.00 17.94
N ALA A 235 -13.25 -14.66 17.47
CA ALA A 235 -11.91 -14.47 18.05
C ALA A 235 -11.29 -13.16 17.55
N PHE A 236 -11.33 -12.93 16.25
CA PHE A 236 -10.96 -11.67 15.62
C PHE A 236 -11.61 -11.50 14.24
N ASP A 237 -11.79 -10.23 13.85
CA ASP A 237 -12.17 -9.78 12.50
C ASP A 237 -11.54 -8.40 12.26
N THR A 238 -10.86 -8.21 11.13
CA THR A 238 -10.28 -6.91 10.76
C THR A 238 -11.30 -5.90 10.24
N ASP A 239 -12.57 -6.31 10.14
CA ASP A 239 -13.57 -5.66 9.30
C ASP A 239 -13.12 -5.59 7.82
N LEU A 240 -13.95 -4.95 6.99
CA LEU A 240 -13.66 -4.75 5.58
C LEU A 240 -12.55 -3.71 5.38
N MET A 241 -11.43 -4.17 4.82
CA MET A 241 -10.26 -3.35 4.53
C MET A 241 -10.24 -2.91 3.07
N GLU A 242 -10.08 -1.61 2.80
CA GLU A 242 -9.87 -1.09 1.45
C GLU A 242 -8.46 -1.42 0.92
N ALA A 243 -8.22 -1.19 -0.37
CA ALA A 243 -6.90 -1.36 -0.96
C ALA A 243 -5.87 -0.43 -0.29
N GLY A 244 -4.74 -0.98 0.12
CA GLY A 244 -3.69 -0.25 0.83
C GLY A 244 -3.97 0.02 2.31
N ALA A 245 -5.17 -0.31 2.81
CA ALA A 245 -5.53 -0.10 4.21
C ALA A 245 -4.79 -1.08 5.14
N THR A 246 -4.67 -0.67 6.40
CA THR A 246 -4.16 -1.51 7.49
C THR A 246 -5.20 -1.65 8.59
N ALA A 247 -5.17 -2.78 9.28
CA ALA A 247 -5.98 -3.09 10.44
C ALA A 247 -5.10 -3.81 11.47
N THR A 248 -5.60 -4.02 12.68
CA THR A 248 -4.87 -4.74 13.73
C THR A 248 -5.68 -5.90 14.28
N ILE A 249 -4.97 -6.96 14.69
CA ILE A 249 -5.51 -8.06 15.49
C ILE A 249 -4.75 -8.06 16.82
N ASP A 250 -5.44 -7.79 17.92
CA ASP A 250 -4.88 -7.86 19.27
C ASP A 250 -4.99 -9.29 19.79
N THR A 251 -3.86 -9.89 20.18
CA THR A 251 -3.82 -11.27 20.69
C THR A 251 -3.80 -11.35 22.22
N ALA A 252 -3.87 -10.23 22.95
CA ALA A 252 -3.77 -10.21 24.41
C ALA A 252 -4.84 -11.04 25.12
N ASP A 253 -6.05 -11.12 24.54
CA ASP A 253 -7.18 -11.87 25.08
C ASP A 253 -7.40 -13.23 24.36
N LEU A 254 -6.51 -13.62 23.44
CA LEU A 254 -6.57 -14.90 22.74
C LEU A 254 -5.77 -15.98 23.49
N GLU A 255 -6.31 -17.19 23.53
CA GLU A 255 -5.61 -18.33 24.13
C GLU A 255 -4.49 -18.82 23.19
N PRO A 256 -3.32 -19.25 23.69
CA PRO A 256 -2.30 -19.88 22.85
C PRO A 256 -2.87 -21.09 22.09
N GLY A 257 -2.59 -21.18 20.80
CA GLY A 257 -3.18 -22.19 19.93
C GLY A 257 -3.17 -21.83 18.44
N GLU A 258 -3.77 -22.70 17.63
CA GLU A 258 -3.96 -22.48 16.19
C GLU A 258 -5.34 -21.87 15.93
N TYR A 259 -5.37 -20.81 15.12
CA TYR A 259 -6.57 -20.14 14.64
C TYR A 259 -6.59 -20.19 13.11
N ASP A 260 -7.54 -20.91 12.54
CA ASP A 260 -7.88 -20.75 11.12
C ASP A 260 -8.57 -19.39 10.92
N TYR A 261 -8.34 -18.75 9.77
CA TYR A 261 -9.06 -17.55 9.38
C TYR A 261 -9.24 -17.49 7.86
N PHE A 262 -10.15 -16.63 7.40
CA PHE A 262 -10.51 -16.49 6.00
C PHE A 262 -10.93 -15.06 5.63
N CYS A 263 -11.08 -14.79 4.34
CA CYS A 263 -11.64 -13.54 3.83
C CYS A 263 -13.16 -13.67 3.64
N LEU A 264 -13.95 -12.79 4.23
CA LEU A 264 -15.41 -12.77 4.08
C LEU A 264 -15.86 -12.50 2.63
N VAL A 265 -15.11 -11.68 1.89
CA VAL A 265 -15.40 -11.31 0.49
C VAL A 265 -15.02 -12.44 -0.46
N HIS A 266 -13.93 -13.14 -0.17
CA HIS A 266 -13.35 -14.20 -0.99
C HIS A 266 -13.14 -15.45 -0.12
N PRO A 267 -14.20 -16.25 0.17
CA PRO A 267 -14.15 -17.31 1.19
C PRO A 267 -13.17 -18.47 0.94
N TYR A 268 -12.54 -18.50 -0.24
CA TYR A 268 -11.45 -19.44 -0.55
C TYR A 268 -10.08 -18.96 -0.06
N MET A 269 -9.92 -17.67 0.24
CA MET A 269 -8.71 -17.14 0.86
C MET A 269 -8.71 -17.58 2.31
N VAL A 270 -7.77 -18.44 2.66
CA VAL A 270 -7.66 -19.03 4.01
C VAL A 270 -6.23 -18.88 4.50
N GLY A 271 -6.05 -18.75 5.81
CA GLY A 271 -4.73 -18.75 6.43
C GLY A 271 -4.78 -19.27 7.86
N LYS A 272 -3.60 -19.41 8.47
CA LYS A 272 -3.42 -19.89 9.84
C LYS A 272 -2.60 -18.92 10.69
N LEU A 273 -3.12 -18.62 11.88
CA LEU A 273 -2.41 -17.90 12.92
C LEU A 273 -2.05 -18.89 14.05
N GLN A 274 -0.77 -19.00 14.36
CA GLN A 274 -0.25 -19.73 15.50
C GLN A 274 0.12 -18.75 16.61
N ILE A 275 -0.50 -18.89 17.77
CA ILE A 275 -0.17 -18.13 18.98
C ILE A 275 0.59 -19.06 19.92
N GLU A 276 1.79 -18.65 20.35
CA GLU A 276 2.66 -19.36 21.30
C GLU A 276 2.61 -18.76 22.72
#